data_AF-A0A7S0BBF8-F1
#
_entry.id   AF-A0A7S0BBF8-F1
#
_cell.length_a   1.000
_cell.length_b   1.000
_cell.length_c   1.000
_cell.angle_alpha   90.00
_cell.angle_beta   90.00
_cell.angle_gamma   90.00
#
_symmetry.space_group_name_H-M   'P 1'
#
loop_
_entity.id
_entity.type
_entity.pdbx_description
1 polymer ?
#
loop_
_entity_poly.entity_id
_entity_poly.type
_entity_poly.pdbx_seq_one_letter_code
_entity_poly.pdbx_strand_id
1 'polypeptide(L)'
;FEAFLPLLPWSPPAHLADMVGAETDTVDRDAIFGNYKAIFSRQYGVSLVIEFVGLMFFQILGATSTQAMAPFVNGFALAVWIYIAANISGGHLNPAVTLSVFACGFYPLSHTLVYCALQIAGAIIGSLVTAALVPGASVGMGDGGPGCFDRTVVHPRIDDGQLFGWEVVMTFTLISCVYACGVAKPGHGSHTPFAVGLALLCCAGSGGQYTGAALNPARVIGPRSVFLCGEGVAWIYVVAQLLAAVLACSLFALVSGFGPLNPYVSMEMLELTWPEAVRMWITGSPPARLRSSTRDNVMDIVLRAWAEKQRAAALEVGSAPLQGSGVSESSDAPRRC
;
A
#
# COMPACT_ATOMS: atom_id res chain seq x y z
N PHE A 1 26.35 6.10 -8.34
CA PHE A 1 25.14 5.82 -7.54
C PHE A 1 25.47 5.11 -6.21
N GLU A 2 26.65 4.51 -6.04
CA GLU A 2 27.09 3.91 -4.76
C GLU A 2 27.57 4.90 -3.68
N ALA A 3 27.64 6.20 -3.97
CA ALA A 3 28.30 7.17 -3.09
C ALA A 3 27.37 8.00 -2.17
N PHE A 4 26.06 7.74 -2.13
CA PHE A 4 25.10 8.62 -1.44
C PHE A 4 24.27 8.00 -0.32
N LEU A 5 24.44 6.72 0.01
CA LEU A 5 23.90 6.15 1.23
C LEU A 5 24.95 5.18 1.79
N PRO A 6 25.58 5.44 2.95
CA PRO A 6 26.17 4.33 3.68
C PRO A 6 25.03 3.34 3.93
N LEU A 7 25.17 2.12 3.42
CA LEU A 7 24.28 1.01 3.73
C LEU A 7 24.37 0.78 5.24
N LEU A 8 23.58 1.54 5.99
CA LEU A 8 23.23 1.16 7.35
C LEU A 8 22.69 -0.27 7.24
N PRO A 9 23.16 -1.21 8.06
CA PRO A 9 22.63 -2.57 8.05
C PRO A 9 21.11 -2.47 8.12
N TRP A 10 20.43 -3.07 7.15
CA TRP A 10 18.97 -2.96 7.06
C TRP A 10 18.38 -3.39 8.40
N SER A 11 17.66 -2.48 9.05
CA SER A 11 16.82 -2.77 10.19
C SER A 11 15.38 -2.90 9.70
N PRO A 12 14.62 -3.89 10.18
CA PRO A 12 13.21 -3.97 9.83
C PRO A 12 12.53 -2.64 10.20
N PRO A 13 11.59 -2.12 9.38
CA PRO A 13 10.72 -1.05 9.85
C PRO A 13 10.12 -1.44 11.21
N ALA A 14 10.02 -0.47 12.14
CA ALA A 14 9.80 -0.72 13.57
C ALA A 14 8.67 -1.73 13.89
N HIS A 15 7.60 -1.75 13.09
CA HIS A 15 6.51 -2.71 13.25
C HIS A 15 6.93 -4.18 13.11
N LEU A 16 7.89 -4.51 12.24
CA LEU A 16 8.43 -5.87 12.11
C LEU A 16 9.30 -6.26 13.31
N ALA A 17 9.99 -5.28 13.91
CA ALA A 17 10.79 -5.51 15.11
C ALA A 17 9.90 -5.76 16.34
N ASP A 18 8.77 -5.05 16.45
CA ASP A 18 7.78 -5.23 17.53
C ASP A 18 7.11 -6.62 17.48
N MET A 19 6.91 -7.20 16.29
CA MET A 19 6.27 -8.52 16.10
C MET A 19 7.09 -9.69 16.65
N VAL A 20 8.40 -9.53 16.85
CA VAL A 20 9.25 -10.60 17.40
C VAL A 20 9.32 -10.56 18.93
N GLY A 21 9.00 -9.42 19.55
CA GLY A 21 8.93 -9.28 21.00
C GLY A 21 7.66 -9.85 21.64
N ALA A 22 6.61 -10.09 20.84
CA ALA A 22 5.38 -10.73 21.30
C ALA A 22 5.58 -12.26 21.36
N GLU A 23 5.35 -12.87 22.54
CA GLU A 23 5.34 -14.32 22.71
C GLU A 23 4.55 -14.99 21.58
N THR A 24 5.16 -16.02 20.98
CA THR A 24 4.78 -16.74 19.77
C THR A 24 3.38 -17.37 19.76
N ASP A 25 2.61 -17.22 20.84
CA ASP A 25 1.22 -17.67 21.00
C ASP A 25 0.18 -16.54 20.88
N THR A 26 0.59 -15.27 20.84
CA THR A 26 -0.34 -14.11 20.72
C THR A 26 -0.25 -13.38 19.39
N VAL A 27 0.77 -13.68 18.57
CA VAL A 27 0.80 -13.21 17.17
C VAL A 27 -0.28 -13.99 16.45
N ASP A 28 -1.44 -13.36 16.30
CA ASP A 28 -2.54 -13.85 15.48
C ASP A 28 -1.96 -14.26 14.12
N ARG A 29 -1.75 -15.56 13.93
CA ARG A 29 -1.20 -16.13 12.69
C ARG A 29 -2.14 -15.90 11.51
N ASP A 30 -3.37 -15.52 11.82
CA ASP A 30 -4.42 -15.08 10.92
C ASP A 30 -4.59 -13.55 10.90
N ALA A 31 -3.66 -12.78 11.50
CA ALA A 31 -3.67 -11.31 11.44
C ALA A 31 -3.82 -10.89 9.99
N ILE A 32 -5.04 -10.43 9.70
CA ILE A 32 -5.61 -10.44 8.36
C ILE A 32 -4.81 -9.51 7.41
N PHE A 33 -3.97 -8.64 8.00
CA PHE A 33 -2.98 -7.71 7.43
C PHE A 33 -1.66 -8.31 6.92
N GLY A 34 -1.49 -9.63 6.89
CA GLY A 34 -0.36 -10.23 6.19
C GLY A 34 -0.39 -9.90 4.69
N ASN A 35 0.42 -8.94 4.23
CA ASN A 35 0.54 -8.54 2.81
C ASN A 35 1.07 -9.67 1.90
N TYR A 36 1.45 -10.81 2.48
CA TYR A 36 2.19 -11.89 1.83
C TYR A 36 1.36 -13.19 1.83
N LYS A 37 0.13 -13.14 1.34
CA LYS A 37 -0.71 -14.34 1.23
C LYS A 37 -0.27 -15.20 0.05
N ALA A 38 -0.22 -16.53 0.20
CA ALA A 38 0.09 -17.38 -0.96
C ALA A 38 -0.98 -17.22 -2.06
N ILE A 39 -0.58 -17.18 -3.34
CA ILE A 39 -1.47 -17.00 -4.51
C ILE A 39 -2.65 -17.99 -4.53
N PHE A 40 -2.43 -19.21 -4.03
CA PHE A 40 -3.46 -20.25 -4.00
C PHE A 40 -4.16 -20.38 -2.64
N SER A 41 -3.96 -19.42 -1.74
CA SER A 41 -4.63 -19.43 -0.43
C SER A 41 -6.07 -18.93 -0.55
N ARG A 42 -6.96 -19.51 0.25
CA ARG A 42 -8.34 -19.02 0.42
C ARG A 42 -8.34 -17.54 0.81
N GLN A 43 -7.43 -17.14 1.70
CA GLN A 43 -7.31 -15.76 2.17
C GLN A 43 -7.01 -14.80 1.02
N TYR A 44 -6.09 -15.16 0.12
CA TYR A 44 -5.79 -14.34 -1.07
C TYR A 44 -7.01 -14.24 -2.00
N GLY A 45 -7.71 -15.35 -2.26
CA GLY A 45 -8.95 -15.33 -3.03
C GLY A 45 -10.01 -14.39 -2.45
N VAL A 46 -10.17 -14.38 -1.12
CA VAL A 46 -11.08 -13.44 -0.44
C VAL A 46 -10.58 -11.99 -0.55
N SER A 47 -9.26 -11.77 -0.50
CA SER A 47 -8.67 -10.45 -0.74
C SER A 47 -8.96 -9.91 -2.15
N LEU A 48 -8.91 -10.76 -3.17
CA LEU A 48 -9.26 -10.38 -4.54
C LEU A 48 -10.73 -9.98 -4.67
N VAL A 49 -11.62 -10.75 -4.05
CA VAL A 49 -13.07 -10.47 -4.07
C VAL A 49 -13.35 -9.13 -3.41
N ILE A 50 -12.74 -8.83 -2.26
CA ILE A 50 -13.03 -7.57 -1.58
C ILE A 50 -12.45 -6.35 -2.30
N GLU A 51 -11.32 -6.49 -2.99
CA GLU A 51 -10.78 -5.41 -3.85
C GLU A 51 -11.72 -5.13 -5.04
N PHE A 52 -12.25 -6.18 -5.67
CA PHE A 52 -13.25 -6.05 -6.73
C PHE A 52 -14.54 -5.40 -6.23
N VAL A 53 -15.14 -5.94 -5.16
CA VAL A 53 -16.40 -5.44 -4.58
C VAL A 53 -16.22 -4.03 -4.04
N GLY A 54 -15.10 -3.78 -3.37
CA GLY A 54 -14.76 -2.47 -2.82
C GLY A 54 -14.65 -1.41 -3.90
N LEU A 55 -13.92 -1.68 -5.00
CA LEU A 55 -13.88 -0.73 -6.11
C LEU A 55 -15.24 -0.56 -6.78
N MET A 56 -16.02 -1.62 -6.93
CA MET A 56 -17.33 -1.55 -7.57
C MET A 56 -18.25 -0.57 -6.84
N PHE A 57 -18.40 -0.74 -5.52
CA PHE A 57 -19.25 0.15 -4.73
C PHE A 57 -18.64 1.52 -4.51
N PHE A 58 -17.32 1.61 -4.32
CA PHE A 58 -16.64 2.89 -4.29
C PHE A 58 -16.92 3.64 -5.61
N GLN A 59 -16.81 2.98 -6.76
CA GLN A 59 -17.14 3.56 -8.08
C GLN A 59 -18.56 4.09 -8.14
N ILE A 60 -19.56 3.29 -7.76
CA ILE A 60 -20.97 3.69 -7.76
C ILE A 60 -21.15 4.95 -6.90
N LEU A 61 -20.75 4.92 -5.64
CA LEU A 61 -20.97 6.04 -4.70
C LEU A 61 -20.28 7.32 -5.16
N GLY A 62 -19.04 7.22 -5.64
CA GLY A 62 -18.27 8.37 -6.13
C GLY A 62 -18.89 8.99 -7.39
N ALA A 63 -19.25 8.14 -8.36
CA ALA A 63 -19.79 8.55 -9.65
C ALA A 63 -21.18 9.19 -9.56
N THR A 64 -21.97 8.84 -8.53
CA THR A 64 -23.34 9.37 -8.34
C THR A 64 -23.41 10.53 -7.35
N SER A 65 -22.27 11.02 -6.87
CA SER A 65 -22.26 12.18 -5.97
C SER A 65 -22.62 13.47 -6.74
N THR A 66 -23.36 14.37 -6.08
CA THR A 66 -23.55 15.72 -6.63
C THR A 66 -22.22 16.47 -6.57
N GLN A 67 -21.98 17.41 -7.49
CA GLN A 67 -20.72 18.16 -7.54
C GLN A 67 -20.36 18.83 -6.19
N ALA A 68 -21.34 19.41 -5.50
CA ALA A 68 -21.14 20.05 -4.20
C ALA A 68 -20.74 19.06 -3.09
N MET A 69 -21.21 17.81 -3.17
CA MET A 69 -20.93 16.77 -2.18
C MET A 69 -19.80 15.83 -2.60
N ALA A 70 -19.28 15.94 -3.82
CA ALA A 70 -18.31 15.02 -4.39
C ALA A 70 -17.07 14.82 -3.51
N PRO A 71 -16.46 15.85 -2.91
CA PRO A 71 -15.33 15.66 -1.99
C PRO A 71 -15.68 14.81 -0.77
N PHE A 72 -16.83 15.09 -0.14
CA PHE A 72 -17.27 14.38 1.06
C PHE A 72 -17.64 12.94 0.76
N VAL A 73 -18.43 12.71 -0.30
CA VAL A 73 -18.88 11.36 -0.67
C VAL A 73 -17.69 10.51 -1.10
N ASN A 74 -16.79 11.01 -1.94
CA ASN A 74 -15.62 10.25 -2.36
C ASN A 74 -14.67 9.98 -1.18
N GLY A 75 -14.38 10.99 -0.35
CA GLY A 75 -13.53 10.80 0.82
C GLY A 75 -14.09 9.78 1.82
N PHE A 76 -15.36 9.92 2.22
CA PHE A 76 -15.97 9.00 3.18
C PHE A 76 -16.27 7.63 2.59
N ALA A 77 -16.67 7.53 1.32
CA ALA A 77 -16.86 6.23 0.68
C ALA A 77 -15.53 5.46 0.62
N LEU A 78 -14.40 6.13 0.34
CA LEU A 78 -13.09 5.49 0.40
C LEU A 78 -12.80 5.01 1.82
N ALA A 79 -12.96 5.86 2.84
CA ALA A 79 -12.72 5.46 4.23
C ALA A 79 -13.55 4.24 4.63
N VAL A 80 -14.85 4.23 4.32
CA VAL A 80 -15.76 3.11 4.62
C VAL A 80 -15.30 1.82 3.95
N TRP A 81 -14.98 1.88 2.65
CA TRP A 81 -14.54 0.67 1.95
C TRP A 81 -13.15 0.20 2.37
N ILE A 82 -12.25 1.11 2.76
CA ILE A 82 -11.00 0.72 3.39
C ILE A 82 -11.29 0.09 4.76
N TYR A 83 -12.20 0.60 5.58
CA TYR A 83 -12.56 -0.05 6.86
C TYR A 83 -13.03 -1.49 6.66
N ILE A 84 -13.84 -1.73 5.63
CA ILE A 84 -14.34 -3.07 5.28
C ILE A 84 -13.20 -3.96 4.77
N ALA A 85 -12.32 -3.42 3.93
CA ALA A 85 -11.34 -4.20 3.17
C ALA A 85 -9.96 -4.31 3.81
N ALA A 86 -9.58 -3.39 4.71
CA ALA A 86 -8.22 -3.22 5.23
C ALA A 86 -7.73 -4.50 5.90
N ASN A 87 -8.54 -5.05 6.82
CA ASN A 87 -8.21 -6.31 7.46
C ASN A 87 -8.11 -7.40 6.40
N ILE A 88 -9.01 -7.47 5.42
CA ILE A 88 -9.09 -8.60 4.47
C ILE A 88 -8.00 -8.58 3.39
N SER A 89 -7.62 -7.43 2.86
CA SER A 89 -6.82 -7.29 1.63
C SER A 89 -5.69 -6.27 1.72
N GLY A 90 -5.64 -5.48 2.79
CA GLY A 90 -4.90 -4.21 2.85
C GLY A 90 -5.75 -3.01 2.41
N GLY A 91 -6.88 -3.22 1.72
CA GLY A 91 -7.81 -2.17 1.31
C GLY A 91 -7.16 -1.17 0.37
N HIS A 92 -6.41 -1.64 -0.62
CA HIS A 92 -5.70 -0.77 -1.55
C HIS A 92 -6.68 0.05 -2.39
N LEU A 93 -7.70 -0.63 -2.91
CA LEU A 93 -8.82 -0.07 -3.65
C LEU A 93 -8.43 0.95 -4.75
N ASN A 94 -7.21 0.83 -5.27
CA ASN A 94 -6.59 1.79 -6.18
C ASN A 94 -5.34 1.16 -6.83
N PRO A 95 -5.27 1.06 -8.17
CA PRO A 95 -4.09 0.55 -8.86
C PRO A 95 -2.82 1.36 -8.58
N ALA A 96 -2.89 2.68 -8.37
CA ALA A 96 -1.74 3.51 -8.04
C ALA A 96 -1.23 3.23 -6.62
N VAL A 97 -2.12 3.01 -5.65
CA VAL A 97 -1.74 2.56 -4.29
C VAL A 97 -1.08 1.19 -4.37
N THR A 98 -1.71 0.23 -5.06
CA THR A 98 -1.18 -1.13 -5.22
C THR A 98 0.20 -1.14 -5.87
N LEU A 99 0.38 -0.35 -6.94
CA LEU A 99 1.68 -0.17 -7.58
C LEU A 99 2.71 0.42 -6.61
N SER A 100 2.32 1.40 -5.81
CA SER A 100 3.24 2.02 -4.87
C SER A 100 3.72 1.01 -3.83
N VAL A 101 2.81 0.27 -3.19
CA VAL A 101 3.13 -0.77 -2.18
C VAL A 101 4.06 -1.84 -2.75
N PHE A 102 3.83 -2.23 -4.02
CA PHE A 102 4.75 -3.09 -4.77
C PHE A 102 6.13 -2.47 -4.99
N ALA A 103 6.19 -1.22 -5.46
CA ALA A 103 7.44 -0.53 -5.73
C ALA A 103 8.31 -0.42 -4.47
N CYS A 104 7.68 -0.33 -3.30
CA CYS A 104 8.38 -0.28 -2.02
C CYS A 104 8.72 -1.66 -1.46
N GLY A 105 8.43 -2.76 -2.16
CA GLY A 105 8.80 -4.10 -1.75
C GLY A 105 7.91 -4.69 -0.66
N PHE A 106 6.66 -4.22 -0.54
CA PHE A 106 5.68 -4.75 0.41
C PHE A 106 4.61 -5.63 -0.23
N TYR A 107 4.63 -5.75 -1.56
CA TYR A 107 3.71 -6.59 -2.33
C TYR A 107 4.44 -7.22 -3.52
N PRO A 108 4.13 -8.47 -3.92
CA PRO A 108 4.78 -9.11 -5.06
C PRO A 108 4.12 -8.72 -6.39
N LEU A 109 4.89 -8.77 -7.48
CA LEU A 109 4.41 -8.33 -8.80
C LEU A 109 3.15 -9.08 -9.25
N SER A 110 3.12 -10.41 -9.07
CA SER A 110 1.98 -11.24 -9.46
C SER A 110 0.69 -10.76 -8.79
N HIS A 111 0.73 -10.46 -7.50
CA HIS A 111 -0.46 -10.00 -6.79
C HIS A 111 -0.85 -8.59 -7.23
N THR A 112 0.12 -7.71 -7.43
CA THR A 112 -0.11 -6.34 -7.91
C THR A 112 -0.90 -6.33 -9.20
N LEU A 113 -0.49 -7.16 -10.18
CA LEU A 113 -1.17 -7.23 -11.47
C LEU A 113 -2.61 -7.74 -11.33
N VAL A 114 -2.82 -8.77 -10.53
CA VAL A 114 -4.15 -9.35 -10.31
C VAL A 114 -5.04 -8.37 -9.53
N TYR A 115 -4.52 -7.72 -8.48
CA TYR A 115 -5.24 -6.66 -7.75
C TYR A 115 -5.67 -5.54 -8.70
N CYS A 116 -4.74 -4.96 -9.47
CA CYS A 116 -5.05 -3.90 -10.41
C CYS A 116 -6.14 -4.32 -11.41
N ALA A 117 -6.05 -5.55 -11.95
CA ALA A 117 -7.07 -6.08 -12.86
C ALA A 117 -8.45 -6.19 -12.20
N LEU A 118 -8.53 -6.72 -10.97
CA LEU A 118 -9.79 -6.89 -10.24
C LEU A 118 -10.37 -5.55 -9.77
N GLN A 119 -9.52 -4.60 -9.39
CA GLN A 119 -9.92 -3.23 -9.06
C GLN A 119 -10.53 -2.53 -10.29
N ILE A 120 -9.88 -2.63 -11.45
CA ILE A 120 -10.40 -2.09 -12.72
C ILE A 120 -11.71 -2.79 -13.12
N ALA A 121 -11.76 -4.12 -13.03
CA ALA A 121 -12.99 -4.87 -13.30
C ALA A 121 -14.13 -4.43 -12.37
N GLY A 122 -13.84 -4.22 -11.07
CA GLY A 122 -14.79 -3.69 -10.10
C GLY A 122 -15.34 -2.33 -10.54
N ALA A 123 -14.47 -1.40 -10.94
CA ALA A 123 -14.89 -0.08 -11.43
C ALA A 123 -15.70 -0.14 -12.74
N ILE A 124 -15.40 -1.07 -13.65
CA ILE A 124 -16.20 -1.30 -14.87
C ILE A 124 -17.60 -1.78 -14.49
N ILE A 125 -17.71 -2.80 -13.64
CA ILE A 125 -19.02 -3.31 -13.19
C ILE A 125 -19.78 -2.24 -12.40
N GLY A 126 -19.09 -1.47 -11.55
CA GLY A 126 -19.69 -0.34 -10.83
C GLY A 126 -20.27 0.69 -11.79
N SER A 127 -19.56 1.01 -12.87
CA SER A 127 -20.03 1.95 -13.90
C SER A 127 -21.21 1.40 -14.70
N LEU A 128 -21.24 0.08 -14.99
CA LEU A 128 -22.40 -0.58 -15.62
C LEU A 128 -23.64 -0.53 -14.71
N VAL A 129 -23.46 -0.79 -13.40
CA VAL A 129 -24.53 -0.65 -12.41
C VAL A 129 -25.02 0.79 -12.36
N THR A 130 -24.11 1.78 -12.36
CA THR A 130 -24.48 3.19 -12.42
C THR A 130 -25.27 3.53 -13.70
N ALA A 131 -24.88 2.99 -14.86
CA ALA A 131 -25.62 3.17 -16.10
C ALA A 131 -27.04 2.59 -16.03
N ALA A 132 -27.26 1.53 -15.27
CA ALA A 132 -28.58 0.91 -15.09
C ALA A 132 -29.46 1.63 -14.05
N LEU A 133 -28.85 2.22 -13.01
CA LEU A 133 -29.59 2.79 -11.87
C LEU A 133 -29.82 4.30 -11.98
N VAL A 134 -28.95 5.04 -12.66
CA VAL A 134 -29.03 6.51 -12.72
C VAL A 134 -29.92 6.97 -13.88
N PRO A 135 -30.98 7.74 -13.61
CA PRO A 135 -31.83 8.28 -14.67
C PRO A 135 -31.02 9.09 -15.70
N GLY A 136 -31.19 8.76 -16.98
CA GLY A 136 -30.50 9.42 -18.09
C GLY A 136 -29.07 8.91 -18.37
N ALA A 137 -28.51 8.04 -17.52
CA ALA A 137 -27.25 7.37 -17.84
C ALA A 137 -27.49 6.19 -18.80
N SER A 138 -26.55 5.96 -19.72
CA SER A 138 -26.58 4.80 -20.62
C SER A 138 -25.18 4.42 -21.10
N VAL A 139 -24.99 3.16 -21.46
CA VAL A 139 -23.72 2.66 -22.02
C VAL A 139 -23.42 3.40 -23.32
N GLY A 140 -22.18 3.87 -23.47
CA GLY A 140 -21.73 4.59 -24.67
C GLY A 140 -22.30 6.00 -24.83
N MET A 141 -22.85 6.61 -23.77
CA MET A 141 -23.40 7.97 -23.83
C MET A 141 -22.37 9.09 -24.07
N GLY A 142 -21.08 8.77 -24.01
CA GLY A 142 -19.98 9.70 -24.16
C GLY A 142 -19.69 10.51 -22.90
N ASP A 143 -19.07 11.67 -23.11
CA ASP A 143 -18.74 12.63 -22.06
C ASP A 143 -20.01 13.10 -21.30
N GLY A 144 -19.85 13.38 -20.01
CA GLY A 144 -20.98 13.67 -19.12
C GLY A 144 -21.64 12.42 -18.51
N GLY A 145 -21.14 11.22 -18.82
CA GLY A 145 -21.47 10.00 -18.10
C GLY A 145 -21.09 10.08 -16.61
N PRO A 146 -21.86 9.48 -15.69
CA PRO A 146 -21.54 9.52 -14.26
C PRO A 146 -20.13 9.01 -13.94
N GLY A 147 -19.35 9.84 -13.22
CA GLY A 147 -17.96 9.51 -12.86
C GLY A 147 -16.96 9.55 -14.03
N CYS A 148 -17.33 10.10 -15.19
CA CYS A 148 -16.39 10.32 -16.27
C CYS A 148 -15.38 11.41 -15.95
N PHE A 149 -14.10 11.09 -16.19
CA PHE A 149 -13.00 12.05 -16.17
C PHE A 149 -12.70 12.48 -17.60
N ASP A 150 -13.47 13.48 -18.04
CA ASP A 150 -13.48 14.00 -19.40
C ASP A 150 -13.30 15.53 -19.46
N ARG A 151 -13.35 16.12 -20.66
CA ARG A 151 -13.12 17.56 -20.85
C ARG A 151 -14.21 18.44 -20.23
N THR A 152 -15.37 17.90 -19.89
CA THR A 152 -16.46 18.63 -19.21
C THR A 152 -16.20 18.81 -17.72
N VAL A 153 -15.40 17.94 -17.10
CA VAL A 153 -14.98 18.07 -15.68
C VAL A 153 -13.62 18.74 -15.52
N VAL A 154 -12.80 18.79 -16.58
CA VAL A 154 -11.56 19.55 -16.60
C VAL A 154 -11.88 21.04 -16.73
N HIS A 155 -11.32 21.84 -15.82
CA HIS A 155 -11.57 23.28 -15.82
C HIS A 155 -11.05 23.92 -17.12
N PRO A 156 -11.86 24.73 -17.85
CA PRO A 156 -11.54 25.20 -19.21
C PRO A 156 -10.32 26.12 -19.31
N ARG A 157 -9.84 26.65 -18.17
CA ARG A 157 -8.64 27.50 -18.07
C ARG A 157 -7.36 26.75 -17.68
N ILE A 158 -7.39 25.42 -17.58
CA ILE A 158 -6.16 24.65 -17.35
C ILE A 158 -5.76 23.85 -18.58
N ASP A 159 -4.45 23.73 -18.81
CA ASP A 159 -3.90 22.90 -19.88
C ASP A 159 -3.62 21.46 -19.40
N ASP A 160 -3.18 20.61 -20.33
CA ASP A 160 -2.89 19.20 -20.06
C ASP A 160 -1.73 19.00 -19.06
N GLY A 161 -0.77 19.91 -19.02
CA GLY A 161 0.34 19.89 -18.06
C GLY A 161 -0.12 20.23 -16.65
N GLN A 162 -1.05 21.18 -16.51
CA GLN A 162 -1.68 21.52 -15.25
C GLN A 162 -2.61 20.40 -14.76
N LEU A 163 -3.38 19.77 -15.66
CA LEU A 163 -4.16 18.57 -15.34
C LEU A 163 -3.26 17.47 -14.79
N PHE A 164 -2.17 17.17 -15.50
CA PHE A 164 -1.17 16.21 -15.06
C PHE A 164 -0.61 16.56 -13.67
N GLY A 165 -0.20 17.82 -13.46
CA GLY A 165 0.37 18.28 -12.20
C GLY A 165 -0.59 18.13 -11.02
N TRP A 166 -1.87 18.50 -11.19
CA TRP A 166 -2.90 18.33 -10.17
C TRP A 166 -3.08 16.86 -9.78
N GLU A 167 -3.20 15.96 -10.75
CA GLU A 167 -3.36 14.53 -10.49
C GLU A 167 -2.10 13.92 -9.85
N VAL A 168 -0.90 14.40 -10.19
CA VAL A 168 0.34 13.98 -9.50
C VAL A 168 0.30 14.42 -8.02
N VAL A 169 0.05 15.69 -7.74
CA VAL A 169 0.09 16.25 -6.37
C VAL A 169 -0.96 15.58 -5.47
N MET A 170 -2.18 15.44 -5.97
CA MET A 170 -3.27 14.84 -5.21
C MET A 170 -3.05 13.34 -4.97
N THR A 171 -2.64 12.60 -6.00
CA THR A 171 -2.39 11.15 -5.86
C THR A 171 -1.19 10.90 -4.96
N PHE A 172 -0.14 11.73 -5.05
CA PHE A 172 1.01 11.66 -4.18
C PHE A 172 0.61 11.89 -2.71
N THR A 173 -0.25 12.88 -2.45
CA THR A 173 -0.78 13.16 -1.11
C THR A 173 -1.57 11.97 -0.55
N LEU A 174 -2.47 11.40 -1.36
CA LEU A 174 -3.26 10.23 -0.98
C LEU A 174 -2.35 9.03 -0.63
N ILE A 175 -1.45 8.66 -1.54
CA ILE A 175 -0.54 7.52 -1.33
C ILE A 175 0.38 7.80 -0.15
N SER A 176 0.81 9.04 0.07
CA SER A 176 1.62 9.40 1.23
C SER A 176 0.91 9.18 2.55
N CYS A 177 -0.39 9.48 2.61
CA CYS A 177 -1.21 9.16 3.78
C CYS A 177 -1.32 7.63 3.97
N VAL A 178 -1.53 6.86 2.90
CA VAL A 178 -1.57 5.39 2.95
C VAL A 178 -0.28 4.84 3.56
N TYR A 179 0.90 5.33 3.13
CA TYR A 179 2.16 4.88 3.70
C TYR A 179 2.35 5.28 5.16
N ALA A 180 2.15 6.55 5.47
CA ALA A 180 2.41 7.10 6.80
C ALA A 180 1.52 6.43 7.86
N CYS A 181 0.27 6.10 7.51
CA CYS A 181 -0.69 5.51 8.43
C CYS A 181 -0.75 3.98 8.36
N GLY A 182 -0.58 3.40 7.17
CA GLY A 182 -0.80 1.96 6.92
C GLY A 182 0.45 1.11 6.77
N VAL A 183 1.61 1.67 6.37
CA VAL A 183 2.80 0.88 6.01
C VAL A 183 4.00 1.15 6.93
N ALA A 184 4.41 2.41 7.09
CA ALA A 184 5.67 2.76 7.76
C ALA A 184 5.60 2.56 9.28
N LYS A 185 4.53 3.05 9.91
CA LYS A 185 4.28 2.93 11.35
C LYS A 185 2.77 2.80 11.59
N PRO A 186 2.25 1.61 11.94
CA PRO A 186 0.85 1.42 12.31
C PRO A 186 0.39 2.18 13.56
N GLY A 187 1.13 3.18 14.06
CA GLY A 187 0.83 3.93 15.29
C GLY A 187 -0.47 4.73 15.26
N HIS A 188 -1.10 4.87 14.08
CA HIS A 188 -2.46 5.42 13.94
C HIS A 188 -3.55 4.35 14.06
N GLY A 189 -3.18 3.07 14.21
CA GLY A 189 -4.06 1.94 14.48
C GLY A 189 -5.26 1.85 13.54
N SER A 190 -6.45 1.73 14.13
CA SER A 190 -7.73 1.65 13.42
C SER A 190 -8.16 2.96 12.74
N HIS A 191 -7.37 4.04 12.81
CA HIS A 191 -7.70 5.32 12.17
C HIS A 191 -7.17 5.46 10.74
N THR A 192 -6.29 4.56 10.28
CA THR A 192 -5.73 4.60 8.91
C THR A 192 -6.80 4.72 7.82
N PRO A 193 -7.89 3.93 7.82
CA PRO A 193 -8.93 4.06 6.79
C PRO A 193 -9.56 5.46 6.77
N PHE A 194 -9.83 6.04 7.94
CA PHE A 194 -10.40 7.37 8.06
C PHE A 194 -9.44 8.45 7.57
N ALA A 195 -8.17 8.39 7.97
CA ALA A 195 -7.14 9.33 7.53
C ALA A 195 -6.97 9.33 6.00
N VAL A 196 -6.97 8.16 5.36
CA VAL A 196 -6.88 8.03 3.91
C VAL A 196 -8.11 8.63 3.21
N GLY A 197 -9.31 8.42 3.76
CA GLY A 197 -10.52 9.07 3.26
C GLY A 197 -10.50 10.60 3.42
N LEU A 198 -9.98 11.11 4.54
CA LEU A 198 -9.76 12.55 4.73
C LEU A 198 -8.74 13.11 3.74
N ALA A 199 -7.67 12.37 3.42
CA ALA A 199 -6.71 12.77 2.39
C ALA A 199 -7.39 12.92 1.03
N LEU A 200 -8.24 11.96 0.63
CA LEU A 200 -9.02 12.07 -0.59
C LEU A 200 -10.01 13.25 -0.52
N LEU A 201 -10.70 13.45 0.60
CA LEU A 201 -11.61 14.57 0.81
C LEU A 201 -10.89 15.91 0.60
N CYS A 202 -9.71 16.09 1.22
CA CYS A 202 -8.90 17.30 1.08
C CYS A 202 -8.44 17.52 -0.37
N CYS A 203 -8.00 16.45 -1.05
CA CYS A 203 -7.60 16.53 -2.45
C CYS A 203 -8.78 16.89 -3.36
N ALA A 204 -9.92 16.21 -3.21
CA ALA A 204 -11.11 16.49 -4.00
C ALA A 204 -11.72 17.87 -3.70
N GLY A 205 -11.67 18.32 -2.45
CA GLY A 205 -12.14 19.63 -2.03
C GLY A 205 -11.27 20.79 -2.52
N SER A 206 -10.01 20.52 -2.89
CA SER A 206 -9.08 21.50 -3.44
C SER A 206 -8.95 21.39 -4.96
N GLY A 207 -8.36 20.30 -5.44
CA GLY A 207 -8.05 20.05 -6.86
C GLY A 207 -9.21 19.49 -7.69
N GLY A 208 -10.29 19.03 -7.04
CA GLY A 208 -11.46 18.46 -7.74
C GLY A 208 -12.17 19.45 -8.64
N GLN A 209 -12.18 20.75 -8.31
CA GLN A 209 -12.72 21.81 -9.17
C GLN A 209 -11.96 21.98 -10.49
N TYR A 210 -10.71 21.49 -10.57
CA TYR A 210 -9.86 21.63 -11.74
C TYR A 210 -9.84 20.38 -12.62
N THR A 211 -9.93 19.20 -12.01
CA THR A 211 -9.67 17.92 -12.68
C THR A 211 -10.71 16.84 -12.37
N GLY A 212 -11.67 17.10 -11.47
CA GLY A 212 -12.57 16.08 -10.92
C GLY A 212 -11.95 15.23 -9.82
N ALA A 213 -10.62 15.29 -9.59
CA ALA A 213 -9.89 14.54 -8.57
C ALA A 213 -10.09 13.02 -8.69
N ALA A 214 -9.52 12.44 -9.75
CA ALA A 214 -9.63 11.00 -9.99
C ALA A 214 -8.79 10.18 -9.00
N LEU A 215 -7.51 10.52 -8.85
CA LEU A 215 -6.53 9.93 -7.92
C LEU A 215 -6.39 8.39 -7.99
N ASN A 216 -7.00 7.74 -8.99
CA ASN A 216 -7.17 6.29 -9.03
C ASN A 216 -7.37 5.82 -10.48
N PRO A 217 -6.43 5.03 -11.04
CA PRO A 217 -6.54 4.59 -12.42
C PRO A 217 -7.79 3.77 -12.71
N ALA A 218 -8.27 2.96 -11.75
CA ALA A 218 -9.50 2.20 -11.92
C ALA A 218 -10.73 3.11 -12.07
N ARG A 219 -10.75 4.24 -11.35
CA ARG A 219 -11.84 5.23 -11.46
C ARG A 219 -11.83 6.01 -12.76
N VAL A 220 -10.70 6.10 -13.43
CA VAL A 220 -10.62 6.69 -14.77
C VAL A 220 -11.04 5.66 -15.81
N ILE A 221 -10.48 4.44 -15.73
CA ILE A 221 -10.65 3.39 -16.75
C ILE A 221 -12.06 2.79 -16.72
N GLY A 222 -12.65 2.58 -15.54
CA GLY A 222 -13.98 2.00 -15.36
C GLY A 222 -15.09 2.73 -16.13
N PRO A 223 -15.39 3.99 -15.78
CA PRO A 223 -16.42 4.78 -16.46
C PRO A 223 -16.05 5.03 -17.92
N ARG A 224 -14.78 5.26 -18.26
CA ARG A 224 -14.34 5.36 -19.66
C ARG A 224 -14.73 4.13 -20.49
N SER A 225 -14.56 2.93 -19.93
CA SER A 225 -14.84 1.68 -20.66
C SER A 225 -16.34 1.46 -20.89
N VAL A 226 -17.19 2.03 -20.05
CA VAL A 226 -18.65 1.86 -20.12
C VAL A 226 -19.33 2.99 -20.88
N PHE A 227 -18.95 4.23 -20.61
CA PHE A 227 -19.57 5.42 -21.18
C PHE A 227 -18.86 5.90 -22.45
N LEU A 228 -17.66 5.39 -22.76
CA LEU A 228 -16.82 5.83 -23.90
C LEU A 228 -16.41 7.32 -23.80
N CYS A 229 -16.19 7.80 -22.57
CA CYS A 229 -15.84 9.18 -22.26
C CYS A 229 -14.34 9.41 -22.07
N GLY A 230 -13.93 10.67 -22.00
CA GLY A 230 -12.57 11.09 -21.64
C GLY A 230 -11.52 10.87 -22.72
N GLU A 231 -11.95 10.86 -23.98
CA GLU A 231 -11.04 10.78 -25.13
C GLU A 231 -9.99 11.89 -25.09
N GLY A 232 -8.74 11.54 -25.40
CA GLY A 232 -7.60 12.46 -25.36
C GLY A 232 -7.09 12.84 -23.97
N VAL A 233 -7.86 12.64 -22.89
CA VAL A 233 -7.46 13.06 -21.52
C VAL A 233 -7.24 11.92 -20.54
N ALA A 234 -7.95 10.80 -20.66
CA ALA A 234 -7.91 9.73 -19.67
C ALA A 234 -6.50 9.18 -19.40
N TRP A 235 -5.64 9.13 -20.42
CA TRP A 235 -4.26 8.67 -20.27
C TRP A 235 -3.42 9.60 -19.39
N ILE A 236 -3.70 10.91 -19.40
CA ILE A 236 -3.00 11.91 -18.59
C ILE A 236 -3.21 11.61 -17.12
N TYR A 237 -4.46 11.37 -16.71
CA TYR A 237 -4.82 10.97 -15.36
C TYR A 237 -4.06 9.71 -14.92
N VAL A 238 -4.12 8.64 -15.74
CA VAL A 238 -3.48 7.36 -15.40
C VAL A 238 -1.98 7.54 -15.24
N VAL A 239 -1.30 8.16 -16.20
CA VAL A 239 0.16 8.35 -16.14
C VAL A 239 0.56 9.23 -14.95
N ALA A 240 -0.17 10.32 -14.68
CA ALA A 240 0.06 11.17 -13.51
C ALA A 240 -0.03 10.39 -12.20
N GLN A 241 -1.06 9.56 -12.05
CA GLN A 241 -1.30 8.75 -10.86
C GLN A 241 -0.22 7.67 -10.66
N LEU A 242 0.23 7.01 -11.75
CA LEU A 242 1.31 6.04 -11.68
C LEU A 242 2.67 6.70 -11.37
N LEU A 243 2.93 7.90 -11.90
CA LEU A 243 4.13 8.66 -11.52
C LEU A 243 4.09 9.01 -10.03
N ALA A 244 2.94 9.49 -9.53
CA ALA A 244 2.77 9.79 -8.12
C ALA A 244 3.03 8.58 -7.21
N ALA A 245 2.63 7.37 -7.64
CA ALA A 245 2.92 6.13 -6.93
C ALA A 245 4.43 5.87 -6.77
N VAL A 246 5.22 6.12 -7.82
CA VAL A 246 6.68 5.97 -7.81
C VAL A 246 7.33 7.06 -6.95
N LEU A 247 6.87 8.31 -7.06
CA LEU A 247 7.38 9.44 -6.27
C LEU A 247 7.12 9.25 -4.77
N ALA A 248 5.90 8.85 -4.40
CA ALA A 248 5.55 8.55 -3.02
C ALA A 248 6.45 7.43 -2.49
N CYS A 249 6.58 6.32 -3.22
CA CYS A 249 7.45 5.23 -2.78
C CYS A 249 8.91 5.68 -2.58
N SER A 250 9.44 6.51 -3.49
CA SER A 250 10.80 7.05 -3.37
C SER A 250 10.97 7.84 -2.06
N LEU A 251 10.00 8.68 -1.70
CA LEU A 251 10.03 9.42 -0.43
C LEU A 251 9.98 8.50 0.79
N PHE A 252 9.09 7.49 0.79
CA PHE A 252 8.97 6.58 1.93
C PHE A 252 10.16 5.64 2.08
N ALA A 253 10.72 5.16 0.97
CA ALA A 253 11.92 4.33 0.98
C ALA A 253 13.11 5.06 1.61
N LEU A 254 13.22 6.39 1.43
CA LEU A 254 14.26 7.20 2.09
C LEU A 254 14.11 7.28 3.62
N VAL A 255 12.89 7.14 4.15
CA VAL A 255 12.60 7.29 5.59
C VAL A 255 12.53 5.93 6.30
N SER A 256 11.84 4.96 5.70
CA SER A 256 11.48 3.68 6.33
C SER A 256 12.24 2.49 5.76
N GLY A 257 13.06 2.71 4.73
CA GLY A 257 13.68 1.64 3.95
C GLY A 257 12.69 0.92 3.04
N PHE A 258 13.22 -0.03 2.26
CA PHE A 258 12.42 -0.92 1.43
C PHE A 258 11.93 -2.13 2.23
N GLY A 259 10.79 -2.67 1.81
CA GLY A 259 10.20 -3.88 2.34
C GLY A 259 10.95 -5.16 1.94
N PRO A 260 10.59 -6.29 2.57
CA PRO A 260 11.31 -7.56 2.47
C PRO A 260 11.25 -8.23 1.08
N LEU A 261 10.36 -7.80 0.18
CA LEU A 261 10.35 -8.29 -1.21
C LEU A 261 11.28 -7.53 -2.14
N ASN A 262 11.87 -6.41 -1.70
CA ASN A 262 12.86 -5.74 -2.52
C ASN A 262 14.05 -6.68 -2.77
N PRO A 263 14.51 -6.86 -4.03
CA PRO A 263 15.58 -7.81 -4.33
C PRO A 263 16.87 -7.57 -3.54
N TYR A 264 17.28 -6.32 -3.35
CA TYR A 264 18.49 -6.00 -2.58
C TYR A 264 18.31 -6.32 -1.09
N VAL A 265 17.19 -5.89 -0.50
CA VAL A 265 16.88 -6.17 0.91
C VAL A 265 16.79 -7.66 1.18
N SER A 266 16.08 -8.40 0.32
CA SER A 266 15.89 -9.85 0.50
C SER A 266 17.19 -10.64 0.38
N MET A 267 18.11 -10.24 -0.51
CA MET A 267 19.42 -10.86 -0.62
C MET A 267 20.24 -10.69 0.66
N GLU A 268 20.29 -9.48 1.21
CA GLU A 268 21.05 -9.18 2.42
C GLU A 268 20.42 -9.80 3.67
N MET A 269 19.09 -9.76 3.76
CA MET A 269 18.36 -10.20 4.94
C MET A 269 18.26 -11.73 5.03
N LEU A 270 17.99 -12.41 3.91
CA LEU A 270 17.69 -13.86 3.85
C LEU A 270 18.77 -14.67 3.13
N GLU A 271 19.90 -14.04 2.79
CA GLU A 271 21.02 -14.68 2.08
C GLU A 271 20.53 -15.34 0.78
N LEU A 272 19.73 -14.60 0.01
CA LEU A 272 19.21 -15.07 -1.28
C LEU A 272 20.24 -14.86 -2.39
N THR A 273 20.24 -15.78 -3.34
CA THR A 273 20.85 -15.51 -4.66
C THR A 273 19.99 -14.52 -5.45
N TRP A 274 20.57 -13.80 -6.40
CA TRP A 274 19.82 -12.88 -7.28
C TRP A 274 18.59 -13.54 -7.95
N PRO A 275 18.67 -14.76 -8.51
CA PRO A 275 17.51 -15.45 -9.07
C PRO A 275 16.42 -15.77 -8.05
N GLU A 276 16.80 -16.16 -6.82
CA GLU A 276 15.84 -16.40 -5.73
C GLU A 276 15.13 -15.12 -5.31
N ALA A 277 15.88 -14.02 -5.16
CA ALA A 277 15.35 -12.70 -4.81
C ALA A 277 14.38 -12.17 -5.87
N VAL A 278 14.75 -12.25 -7.16
CA VAL A 278 13.87 -11.86 -8.28
C VAL A 278 12.62 -12.73 -8.33
N ARG A 279 12.76 -14.05 -8.18
CA ARG A 279 11.61 -14.96 -8.14
C ARG A 279 10.67 -14.61 -6.98
N MET A 280 11.23 -14.33 -5.80
CA MET A 280 10.45 -13.95 -4.62
C MET A 280 9.74 -12.61 -4.84
N TRP A 281 10.41 -11.62 -5.41
CA TRP A 281 9.81 -10.32 -5.78
C TRP A 281 8.65 -10.46 -6.77
N ILE A 282 8.78 -11.36 -7.75
CA ILE A 282 7.73 -11.61 -8.75
C ILE A 282 6.55 -12.37 -8.13
N THR A 283 6.82 -13.44 -7.39
CA THR A 283 5.80 -14.43 -7.01
C THR A 283 5.30 -14.30 -5.59
N GLY A 284 6.01 -13.55 -4.74
CA GLY A 284 5.81 -13.54 -3.29
C GLY A 284 6.12 -14.86 -2.61
N SER A 285 6.61 -15.87 -3.35
CA SER A 285 6.85 -17.21 -2.84
C SER A 285 8.32 -17.35 -2.46
N PRO A 286 8.63 -17.61 -1.18
CA PRO A 286 10.00 -17.76 -0.75
C PRO A 286 10.62 -19.11 -1.21
N PRO A 287 11.96 -19.19 -1.30
CA PRO A 287 12.67 -20.41 -1.68
C PRO A 287 12.32 -21.61 -0.79
N ALA A 288 12.31 -22.81 -1.38
CA ALA A 288 11.94 -24.03 -0.66
C ALA A 288 12.84 -24.31 0.56
N ARG A 289 14.14 -23.99 0.49
CA ARG A 289 15.10 -24.18 1.58
C ARG A 289 14.82 -23.34 2.82
N LEU A 290 14.10 -22.22 2.68
CA LEU A 290 13.76 -21.32 3.80
C LEU A 290 12.39 -21.63 4.41
N ARG A 291 11.63 -22.54 3.78
CA ARG A 291 10.28 -22.92 4.22
C ARG A 291 10.37 -24.15 5.13
N SER A 292 9.78 -24.02 6.31
CA SER A 292 9.49 -25.13 7.24
C SER A 292 8.18 -25.85 6.89
N SER A 293 7.26 -25.14 6.24
CA SER A 293 5.95 -25.63 5.81
C SER A 293 5.61 -25.12 4.41
N THR A 294 4.77 -25.84 3.68
CA THR A 294 4.24 -25.38 2.39
C THR A 294 3.37 -24.13 2.51
N ARG A 295 2.93 -23.79 3.73
CA ARG A 295 2.13 -22.60 4.04
C ARG A 295 2.97 -21.37 4.39
N ASP A 296 4.27 -21.53 4.58
CA ASP A 296 5.13 -20.42 4.98
C ASP A 296 5.13 -19.33 3.92
N ASN A 297 4.85 -18.12 4.36
CA ASN A 297 4.94 -16.91 3.57
C ASN A 297 6.23 -16.13 3.87
N VAL A 298 6.38 -14.98 3.20
CA VAL A 298 7.56 -14.11 3.34
C VAL A 298 7.73 -13.64 4.79
N MET A 299 6.65 -13.28 5.48
CA MET A 299 6.72 -12.82 6.87
C MET A 299 7.20 -13.90 7.81
N ASP A 300 6.71 -15.13 7.65
CA ASP A 300 7.14 -16.25 8.49
C ASP A 300 8.66 -16.43 8.44
N ILE A 301 9.24 -16.25 7.25
CA ILE A 301 10.67 -16.42 7.02
C ILE A 301 11.46 -15.20 7.51
N VAL A 302 10.97 -13.99 7.23
CA VAL A 302 11.57 -12.73 7.71
C VAL A 302 11.66 -12.74 9.24
N LEU A 303 10.56 -13.08 9.92
CA LEU A 303 10.49 -13.10 11.38
C LEU A 303 11.44 -14.15 11.97
N ARG A 304 11.50 -15.34 11.37
CA ARG A 304 12.46 -16.39 11.79
C ARG A 304 13.91 -15.97 11.60
N ALA A 305 14.27 -15.47 10.42
CA ALA A 305 15.62 -15.02 10.11
C ALA A 305 16.05 -13.88 11.05
N TRP A 306 15.14 -12.98 11.39
CA TRP A 306 15.41 -11.91 12.33
C TRP A 306 15.58 -12.41 13.77
N ALA A 307 14.71 -13.31 14.23
CA ALA A 307 14.83 -13.93 15.55
C ALA A 307 16.15 -14.70 15.70
N GLU A 308 16.61 -15.37 14.64
CA GLU A 308 17.92 -16.03 14.61
C GLU A 308 19.08 -15.03 14.72
N LYS A 309 19.05 -13.93 13.95
CA LYS A 309 20.06 -12.85 14.06
C LYS A 309 20.11 -12.26 15.46
N GLN A 310 18.97 -12.04 16.11
CA GLN A 310 18.93 -11.53 17.49
C GLN A 310 19.53 -12.52 18.49
N ARG A 311 19.20 -13.81 18.36
CA ARG A 311 19.77 -14.85 19.23
C ARG A 311 21.29 -14.94 19.06
N ALA A 312 21.79 -14.87 17.82
CA ALA A 312 23.22 -14.86 17.54
C ALA A 312 23.92 -13.64 18.18
N ALA A 313 23.35 -12.44 18.01
CA ALA A 313 23.88 -11.22 18.63
C ALA A 313 23.89 -11.28 20.16
N ALA A 314 22.86 -11.87 20.79
CA ALA A 314 22.81 -12.04 22.24
C ALA A 314 23.88 -13.01 22.76
N LEU A 315 24.19 -14.07 22.01
CA LEU A 315 25.26 -15.01 22.34
C LEU A 315 26.65 -14.37 22.20
N GLU A 316 26.87 -13.52 21.19
CA GLU A 316 28.13 -12.77 21.05
C GLU A 316 28.36 -11.82 22.23
N VAL A 317 27.33 -11.07 22.64
CA VAL A 317 27.41 -10.18 23.82
C VAL A 317 27.61 -10.97 25.13
N GLY A 318 26.97 -12.13 25.27
CA GLY A 318 27.15 -13.02 26.43
C GLY A 318 28.50 -13.74 26.47
N SER A 319 29.21 -13.81 25.34
CA SER A 319 30.55 -14.41 25.21
C SER A 319 31.71 -13.42 25.37
N ALA A 320 31.42 -12.13 25.56
CA ALA A 320 32.43 -11.14 25.86
C ALA A 320 33.16 -11.53 27.17
N PRO A 321 34.50 -11.68 27.16
CA PRO A 321 35.22 -12.06 28.37
C PRO A 321 34.94 -11.02 29.45
N LEU A 322 34.51 -11.47 30.63
CA LEU A 322 34.62 -10.66 31.83
C LEU A 322 36.10 -10.30 31.97
N GLN A 323 36.50 -9.11 31.51
CA GLN A 323 37.77 -8.53 31.92
C GLN A 323 37.64 -8.39 33.44
N GLY A 324 38.30 -9.31 34.15
CA GLY A 324 38.32 -9.36 35.59
C GLY A 324 38.85 -8.04 36.12
N SER A 325 37.95 -7.15 36.50
CA SER A 325 38.24 -6.08 37.43
C SER A 325 38.51 -6.76 38.76
N GLY A 326 39.78 -7.10 39.01
CA GLY A 326 40.26 -7.39 40.35
C GLY A 326 40.04 -6.17 41.22
N VAL A 327 38.89 -6.13 41.90
CA VAL A 327 38.64 -5.20 42.99
C VAL A 327 39.02 -5.96 44.26
N SER A 328 40.19 -5.62 44.77
CA SER A 328 40.63 -5.99 46.11
C SER A 328 39.56 -5.60 47.14
N GLU A 329 39.12 -6.57 47.93
CA GLU A 329 38.34 -6.33 49.14
C GLU A 329 39.13 -5.39 50.07
N SER A 330 38.57 -4.21 50.34
CA SER A 330 38.88 -3.49 51.57
C SER A 330 37.57 -3.26 52.32
N SER A 331 37.47 -3.94 53.44
CA SER A 331 36.51 -3.68 54.51
C SER A 331 36.51 -2.19 54.88
N ASP A 332 35.34 -1.55 54.85
CA ASP A 332 34.89 -0.65 55.91
C ASP A 332 33.45 -0.17 55.65
N ALA A 333 32.54 -0.65 56.49
CA ALA A 333 31.36 0.12 56.88
C ALA A 333 31.76 1.06 58.04
N PRO A 334 30.96 2.04 58.51
CA PRO A 334 29.58 2.39 58.13
C PRO A 334 29.31 3.92 58.03
N ARG A 335 28.13 4.31 57.52
CA ARG A 335 27.08 5.12 58.23
C ARG A 335 26.20 5.92 57.26
N ARG A 336 24.92 5.96 57.65
CA ARG A 336 23.79 6.70 57.09
C ARG A 336 24.03 8.22 57.08
N CYS A 337 23.48 8.90 56.08
CA CYS A 337 22.35 9.84 56.20
C CYS A 337 21.59 9.86 54.87
#